data_AF-A0A3L8Q326-F1
#
_entry.id   AF-A0A3L8Q326-F1
#
_cell.length_a   1.000
_cell.length_b   1.000
_cell.length_c   1.000
_cell.angle_alpha   90.00
_cell.angle_beta   90.00
_cell.angle_gamma   90.00
#
_symmetry.space_group_name_H-M   'P 1'
#
loop_
_entity.id
_entity.type
_entity.pdbx_description
1 polymer ?
#
loop_
_entity_poly.entity_id
_entity_poly.type
_entity_poly.pdbx_seq_one_letter_code
_entity_poly.pdbx_strand_id
1 'polypeptide(L)'
;MNYLTPGLESQPRMLLLLELTKIEEPVKSAVIDHYSKGFDDKITCLKHNIQEPALSRAKKRLEQVASKVEAIKEHDWQNLNT
;
A
#
# COMPACT_ATOMS: atom_id res chain seq x y z
N MET A 1 -9.35 -7.95 6.99
CA MET A 1 -9.68 -7.66 5.58
C MET A 1 -8.39 -7.28 4.89
N ASN A 2 -8.13 -7.78 3.68
CA ASN A 2 -7.03 -7.30 2.84
C ASN A 2 -7.65 -6.31 1.84
N TYR A 3 -7.39 -5.02 2.01
CA TYR A 3 -7.80 -3.89 1.19
C TYR A 3 -6.85 -3.64 0.01
N LEU A 4 -5.65 -4.22 0.07
CA LEU A 4 -4.64 -4.13 -0.99
C LEU A 4 -4.34 -5.51 -1.54
N THR A 5 -4.41 -5.65 -2.86
CA THR A 5 -4.12 -6.92 -3.53
C THR A 5 -2.81 -6.84 -4.31
N PRO A 6 -1.80 -7.67 -3.98
CA PRO A 6 -0.52 -7.66 -4.68
C PRO A 6 -0.68 -7.87 -6.19
N GLY A 7 0.00 -7.03 -6.99
CA GLY A 7 -0.03 -7.05 -8.45
C GLY A 7 -1.29 -6.46 -9.09
N LEU A 8 -2.29 -6.03 -8.31
CA LEU A 8 -3.54 -5.47 -8.85
C LEU A 8 -3.74 -3.99 -8.50
N GLU A 9 -2.93 -3.41 -7.62
CA GLU A 9 -3.05 -2.00 -7.28
C GLU A 9 -2.38 -1.12 -8.34
N SER A 10 -3.10 -0.11 -8.84
CA SER A 10 -2.52 0.85 -9.77
C SER A 10 -1.45 1.70 -9.07
N GLN A 11 -0.36 2.02 -9.79
CA GLN A 11 0.71 2.86 -9.25
C GLN A 11 0.20 4.23 -8.73
N PRO A 12 -0.74 4.93 -9.41
CA PRO A 12 -1.30 6.18 -8.88
C PRO A 12 -2.00 6.01 -7.53
N ARG A 13 -2.78 4.93 -7.36
CA ARG A 13 -3.44 4.63 -6.09
C ARG A 13 -2.41 4.37 -4.98
N MET A 14 -1.37 3.61 -5.29
CA MET A 14 -0.29 3.33 -4.34
C MET A 14 0.42 4.60 -3.88
N LEU A 15 0.72 5.51 -4.81
CA LEU A 15 1.35 6.79 -4.48
C LEU A 15 0.50 7.63 -3.51
N LEU A 16 -0.81 7.75 -3.77
CA LEU A 16 -1.74 8.46 -2.89
C LEU A 16 -1.80 7.85 -1.49
N LEU A 17 -1.83 6.52 -1.39
CA LEU A 17 -1.83 5.86 -0.08
C LEU A 17 -0.51 6.07 0.68
N LEU A 18 0.61 6.08 -0.04
CA LEU A 18 1.94 6.28 0.54
C LEU A 18 2.14 7.71 1.05
N GLU A 19 1.54 8.72 0.42
CA GLU A 19 1.53 10.12 0.89
C GLU A 19 0.86 10.28 2.27
N LEU A 20 -0.05 9.38 2.64
CA LEU A 20 -0.71 9.35 3.96
C LEU A 20 0.11 8.58 5.02
N THR A 21 1.34 8.20 4.69
CA THR A 21 2.26 7.49 5.58
C THR A 21 3.58 8.24 5.74
N LYS A 22 4.41 7.78 6.69
CA LYS A 22 5.81 8.23 6.85
C LYS A 22 6.78 7.18 6.31
N ILE A 23 6.37 6.42 5.30
CA ILE A 23 7.21 5.38 4.68
C ILE A 23 8.16 6.08 3.71
N GLU A 24 9.45 5.99 3.99
CA GLU A 24 10.51 6.61 3.21
C GLU A 24 11.12 5.62 2.18
N GLU A 25 11.90 6.15 1.25
CA GLU A 25 12.73 5.33 0.36
C GLU A 25 13.83 4.58 1.15
N PRO A 26 14.26 3.40 0.68
CA PRO A 26 13.81 2.68 -0.52
C PRO A 26 12.56 1.81 -0.30
N VAL A 27 12.00 1.80 0.92
CA VAL A 27 10.85 0.96 1.28
C VAL A 27 9.59 1.38 0.52
N LYS A 28 9.42 2.68 0.25
CA LYS A 28 8.32 3.20 -0.57
C LYS A 28 8.33 2.58 -1.97
N SER A 29 9.46 2.60 -2.67
CA SER A 29 9.61 1.95 -3.99
C SER A 29 9.37 0.44 -3.94
N ALA A 30 9.86 -0.22 -2.89
CA ALA A 30 9.66 -1.65 -2.68
C ALA A 30 8.17 -2.03 -2.55
N VAL A 31 7.40 -1.24 -1.79
CA VAL A 31 5.97 -1.46 -1.62
C VAL A 31 5.20 -1.24 -2.92
N ILE A 32 5.56 -0.23 -3.73
CA ILE A 32 4.95 -0.03 -5.05
C ILE A 32 5.22 -1.23 -5.96
N ASP A 33 6.44 -1.74 -6.00
CA ASP A 33 6.78 -2.91 -6.79
C ASP A 33 5.99 -4.16 -6.36
N HIS A 34 5.84 -4.38 -5.04
CA HIS A 34 5.04 -5.49 -4.52
C HIS A 34 3.57 -5.39 -4.97
N TYR A 35 2.93 -4.23 -4.78
CA TYR A 35 1.49 -4.08 -5.01
C TYR A 35 1.09 -3.79 -6.46
N SER A 36 1.96 -3.15 -7.26
CA SER A 36 1.67 -2.83 -8.66
C SER A 36 2.28 -3.82 -9.66
N LYS A 37 3.35 -4.54 -9.29
CA LYS A 37 3.99 -5.53 -10.19
C LYS A 37 3.85 -6.97 -9.70
N GLY A 38 3.43 -7.19 -8.46
CA GLY A 38 3.18 -8.52 -7.92
C GLY A 38 4.43 -9.29 -7.53
N PHE A 39 5.56 -8.61 -7.32
CA PHE A 39 6.77 -9.28 -6.84
C PHE A 39 6.55 -9.83 -5.43
N ASP A 40 7.04 -11.04 -5.16
CA ASP A 40 7.01 -11.59 -3.81
C ASP A 40 7.93 -10.79 -2.85
N ASP A 41 7.75 -11.00 -1.55
CA ASP A 41 8.44 -10.23 -0.51
C ASP A 41 9.96 -10.40 -0.58
N LYS A 42 10.47 -11.60 -0.94
CA LYS A 42 11.91 -11.88 -1.01
C LYS A 42 12.55 -11.18 -2.20
N ILE A 43 11.94 -11.29 -3.39
CA ILE A 43 12.39 -10.63 -4.60
C ILE A 43 12.35 -9.11 -4.40
N THR A 44 11.28 -8.60 -3.79
CA THR A 44 11.12 -7.18 -3.49
C THR A 44 12.23 -6.68 -2.56
N CYS A 45 12.48 -7.40 -1.46
CA CYS A 45 13.54 -7.04 -0.51
C CYS A 45 14.92 -7.05 -1.15
N LEU A 46 15.22 -8.08 -1.94
CA LEU A 46 16.49 -8.21 -2.66
C LEU A 46 16.69 -7.07 -3.67
N LYS A 47 15.67 -6.77 -4.49
CA LYS A 47 15.73 -5.74 -5.55
C LYS A 47 15.99 -4.34 -4.99
N HIS A 48 15.40 -4.02 -3.84
CA HIS A 48 15.47 -2.71 -3.21
C HIS A 48 16.50 -2.61 -2.07
N ASN A 49 17.25 -3.69 -1.84
CA ASN A 49 18.25 -3.79 -0.77
C ASN A 49 17.69 -3.43 0.63
N ILE A 50 16.51 -3.97 0.95
CA ILE A 50 15.85 -3.80 2.26
C ILE A 50 15.71 -5.11 3.00
N GLN A 51 15.49 -5.01 4.31
CA GLN A 51 15.21 -6.17 5.17
C GLN A 51 13.71 -6.50 5.16
N GLU A 52 13.36 -7.78 5.19
CA GLU A 52 11.96 -8.25 5.23
C GLU A 52 11.10 -7.58 6.32
N PRO A 53 11.61 -7.35 7.56
CA PRO A 53 10.83 -6.66 8.59
C PRO A 53 10.50 -5.20 8.25
N ALA A 54 11.27 -4.54 7.39
CA ALA A 54 10.95 -3.20 6.92
C ALA A 54 9.76 -3.25 5.95
N LEU A 55 9.79 -4.16 4.97
CA LEU A 55 8.69 -4.36 4.02
C LEU A 55 7.41 -4.79 4.73
N SER A 56 7.49 -5.75 5.65
CA SER A 56 6.34 -6.26 6.42
C SER A 56 5.65 -5.15 7.24
N ARG A 57 6.42 -4.31 7.95
CA ARG A 57 5.88 -3.16 8.69
C ARG A 57 5.24 -2.12 7.76
N ALA A 58 5.85 -1.86 6.61
CA ALA A 58 5.32 -0.93 5.63
C ALA A 58 4.00 -1.43 5.03
N LYS A 59 3.91 -2.70 4.63
CA LYS A 59 2.67 -3.35 4.17
C LYS A 59 1.56 -3.21 5.21
N LYS A 60 1.84 -3.54 6.47
CA LYS A 60 0.88 -3.40 7.57
C LYS A 60 0.41 -1.95 7.78
N ARG A 61 1.32 -0.98 7.70
CA ARG A 61 0.98 0.44 7.85
C ARG A 61 0.10 0.93 6.70
N LEU A 62 0.40 0.49 5.48
CA LEU A 62 -0.35 0.87 4.29
C LEU A 62 -1.75 0.26 4.31
N GLU A 63 -1.87 -0.99 4.75
CA GLU A 63 -3.14 -1.68 4.95
C GLU A 63 -4.07 -0.92 5.89
N GLN A 64 -3.52 -0.36 6.98
CA GLN A 64 -4.28 0.48 7.91
C GLN A 64 -4.74 1.80 7.28
N VAL A 65 -3.94 2.39 6.38
CA VAL A 65 -4.37 3.58 5.63
C VAL A 65 -5.46 3.22 4.65
N ALA A 66 -5.28 2.15 3.87
CA ALA A 66 -6.26 1.69 2.89
C ALA A 66 -7.62 1.43 3.55
N SER A 67 -7.63 0.75 4.70
CA SER A 67 -8.83 0.54 5.51
C SER A 67 -9.56 1.85 5.85
N LYS A 68 -8.83 2.88 6.28
CA LYS A 68 -9.42 4.20 6.58
C LYS A 68 -9.97 4.89 5.34
N VAL A 69 -9.24 4.83 4.23
CA VAL A 69 -9.68 5.42 2.96
C VAL A 69 -10.97 4.75 2.46
N GLU A 70 -11.06 3.42 2.53
CA GLU A 70 -12.30 2.72 2.15
C GLU A 70 -13.45 3.03 3.11
N ALA A 71 -13.20 3.19 4.41
CA ALA A 71 -14.23 3.62 5.36
C ALA A 71 -14.74 5.05 5.09
N ILE A 72 -13.85 5.97 4.69
CA ILE A 72 -14.23 7.34 4.28
C ILE A 72 -15.10 7.30 3.04
N LYS A 73 -14.70 6.53 2.01
CA LYS A 73 -15.50 6.38 0.77
C LYS A 73 -16.89 5.83 1.05
N GLU A 74 -17.00 4.82 1.90
CA GLU A 74 -18.29 4.25 2.31
C GLU A 74 -19.17 5.30 2.99
N HIS A 75 -18.61 6.07 3.92
CA HIS A 75 -19.31 7.17 4.59
C HIS A 75 -19.76 8.25 3.59
N ASP A 76 -18.89 8.69 2.69
CA ASP A 76 -19.21 9.74 1.73
C ASP A 76 -20.25 9.26 0.70
N TRP A 77 -20.17 8.00 0.26
CA TRP A 77 -21.14 7.39 -0.64
C TRP A 77 -22.56 7.37 -0.04
N GLN A 78 -22.68 7.09 1.25
CA GLN A 78 -23.98 7.10 1.95
C GLN A 78 -24.60 8.50 2.01
N ASN A 79 -23.79 9.56 2.04
CA ASN A 79 -24.25 10.94 2.12
C ASN A 79 -24.45 11.63 0.76
N LEU A 80 -23.93 11.05 -0.34
CA LEU A 80 -24.08 11.57 -1.70
C LEU A 80 -25.39 11.16 -2.38
N ASN A 81 -26.13 10.19 -1.83
CA ASN A 81 -27.39 9.69 -2.39
C ASN A 81 -28.64 10.35 -1.76
N THR A 82 -28.49 11.53 -1.17
CA THR A 82 -29.57 12.43 -0.67
C THR A 82 -29.61 13.72 -1.46
#